data_AF-A0A6C0HPS5-F1
#
_entry.id   AF-A0A6C0HPS5-F1
#
_cell.length_a   1.000
_cell.length_b   1.000
_cell.length_c   1.000
_cell.angle_alpha   90.00
_cell.angle_beta   90.00
_cell.angle_gamma   90.00
#
_symmetry.space_group_name_H-M   'P 1'
#
loop_
_entity.id
_entity.type
_entity.pdbx_description
1 polymer ?
#
loop_
_entity_poly.entity_id
_entity_poly.type
_entity_poly.pdbx_seq_one_letter_code
_entity_poly.pdbx_strand_id
1 'polypeptide(L)'
;MLLFKEKRNQLIDFAEKFIRTTNVKDNIACLILRVFHLFIPVISISILLFGVRHLFMTITLINIIIFTMFFMFDGCILSRIEHRFSEKGDDFTVIDPFLILVDVERTNENRTIYSIYSSLLGFIATYLIYYYRFVLTE
;
A
#
# COMPACT_ATOMS: atom_id res chain seq x y z
N MET A 1 15.37 -10.32 13.36
CA MET A 1 14.49 -9.13 13.41
C MET A 1 15.25 -7.82 13.16
N LEU A 2 16.44 -7.58 13.74
CA LEU A 2 17.27 -6.40 13.47
C LEU A 2 17.67 -6.24 11.99
N LEU A 3 18.06 -7.32 11.33
CA LEU A 3 18.51 -7.32 9.94
C LEU A 3 17.42 -6.85 8.94
N PHE A 4 16.15 -7.20 9.18
CA PHE A 4 15.03 -6.70 8.36
C PHE A 4 14.76 -5.22 8.58
N LYS A 5 14.90 -4.72 9.81
CA LYS A 5 14.76 -3.29 10.13
C LYS A 5 15.86 -2.47 9.45
N GLU A 6 17.10 -2.95 9.43
CA GLU A 6 18.20 -2.29 8.72
C GLU A 6 17.96 -2.27 7.21
N LYS A 7 17.58 -3.40 6.61
CA LYS A 7 17.27 -3.48 5.16
C LYS A 7 16.10 -2.60 4.77
N ARG A 8 15.05 -2.55 5.60
CA ARG A 8 13.92 -1.65 5.44
C ARG A 8 14.38 -0.19 5.45
N ASN A 9 15.20 0.20 6.42
CA ASN A 9 15.69 1.57 6.51
C ASN A 9 16.57 1.91 5.30
N GLN A 10 17.45 1.01 4.85
CA GLN A 10 18.23 1.19 3.61
C GLN A 10 17.33 1.43 2.39
N LEU A 11 16.22 0.72 2.28
CA LEU A 11 15.27 0.89 1.18
C LEU A 11 14.51 2.22 1.28
N ILE A 12 14.09 2.62 2.48
CA ILE A 12 13.47 3.94 2.73
C ILE A 12 14.45 5.06 2.41
N ASP A 13 15.70 4.97 2.87
CA ASP A 13 16.72 5.98 2.66
C ASP A 13 17.10 6.09 1.18
N PHE A 14 17.11 4.96 0.45
CA PHE A 14 17.27 4.95 -1.01
C PHE A 14 16.13 5.68 -1.71
N ALA A 15 14.88 5.37 -1.36
CA ALA A 15 13.70 6.01 -1.93
C ALA A 15 13.66 7.51 -1.60
N GLU A 16 13.97 7.89 -0.36
CA GLU A 16 14.07 9.28 0.07
C GLU A 16 15.12 10.02 -0.77
N LYS A 17 16.33 9.46 -0.91
CA LYS A 17 17.39 10.07 -1.72
C LYS A 17 16.94 10.27 -3.17
N PHE A 18 16.28 9.27 -3.77
CA PHE A 18 15.76 9.36 -5.12
C PHE A 18 14.73 10.49 -5.26
N ILE A 19 13.77 10.58 -4.34
CA ILE A 19 12.75 11.65 -4.35
C ILE A 19 13.41 13.02 -4.18
N ARG A 20 14.40 13.16 -3.30
CA ARG A 20 15.12 14.42 -3.09
C ARG A 20 15.86 14.91 -4.34
N THR A 21 16.21 14.03 -5.29
CA THR A 21 16.81 14.46 -6.57
C THR A 21 15.84 15.26 -7.45
N THR A 22 14.54 15.18 -7.19
CA THR A 22 13.51 15.89 -7.97
C THR A 22 13.35 17.37 -7.61
N ASN A 23 13.98 17.84 -6.52
CA ASN A 23 13.83 19.20 -5.96
C ASN A 23 12.37 19.62 -5.65
N VAL A 24 11.46 18.66 -5.50
CA VAL A 24 10.08 18.91 -5.07
C VAL A 24 10.08 19.22 -3.56
N LYS A 25 9.23 20.17 -3.14
CA LYS A 25 9.05 20.51 -1.71
C LYS A 25 8.48 19.31 -0.94
N ASP A 26 8.92 19.10 0.30
CA ASP A 26 8.54 17.93 1.11
C ASP A 26 7.01 17.74 1.23
N ASN A 27 6.26 18.83 1.46
CA ASN A 27 4.80 18.77 1.53
C ASN A 27 4.13 18.31 0.22
N ILE A 28 4.66 18.73 -0.92
CA ILE A 28 4.20 18.30 -2.24
C ILE A 28 4.59 16.83 -2.49
N ALA A 29 5.81 16.45 -2.13
CA ALA A 29 6.27 15.06 -2.26
C ALA A 29 5.41 14.12 -1.40
N CYS A 30 5.09 14.50 -0.17
CA CYS A 30 4.19 13.75 0.71
C CYS A 30 2.80 13.59 0.09
N LEU A 31 2.21 14.66 -0.45
CA LEU A 31 0.92 14.60 -1.14
C LEU A 31 0.97 13.63 -2.34
N ILE A 32 1.99 13.74 -3.18
CA ILE A 32 2.16 12.85 -4.34
C ILE A 32 2.27 11.39 -3.90
N LEU A 33 3.04 11.10 -2.85
CA LEU A 33 3.19 9.74 -2.32
C LEU A 33 1.86 9.18 -1.82
N ARG A 34 1.09 9.96 -1.05
CA ARG A 34 -0.24 9.55 -0.55
C ARG A 34 -1.22 9.30 -1.68
N VAL A 35 -1.23 10.16 -2.70
CA VAL A 35 -2.05 9.96 -3.91
C VAL A 35 -1.63 8.69 -4.63
N PHE A 36 -0.34 8.48 -4.85
CA PHE A 36 0.17 7.27 -5.50
C PHE A 36 -0.22 6.01 -4.70
N HIS A 37 -0.08 6.04 -3.38
CA HIS A 37 -0.46 4.95 -2.49
C HIS A 37 -1.96 4.62 -2.57
N LEU A 38 -2.83 5.63 -2.67
CA LEU A 38 -4.27 5.44 -2.85
C LEU A 38 -4.62 4.90 -4.25
N PHE A 39 -3.88 5.34 -5.28
CA PHE A 39 -4.15 4.95 -6.68
C PHE A 39 -3.66 3.54 -7.03
N ILE A 40 -2.59 3.03 -6.41
CA ILE A 40 -2.09 1.67 -6.68
C ILE A 40 -3.20 0.62 -6.53
N PRO A 41 -3.96 0.55 -5.41
CA PRO A 41 -5.08 -0.37 -5.27
C PRO A 41 -6.14 -0.23 -6.37
N VAL A 42 -6.46 1.00 -6.79
CA VAL A 42 -7.45 1.27 -7.84
C VAL A 42 -7.00 0.71 -9.20
N ILE A 43 -5.73 0.92 -9.55
CA ILE A 43 -5.12 0.37 -10.75
C ILE A 43 -5.11 -1.16 -10.67
N SER A 44 -4.70 -1.73 -9.54
CA SER A 44 -4.71 -3.18 -9.32
C SER A 44 -6.09 -3.78 -9.52
N ILE A 45 -7.14 -3.21 -8.92
CA ILE A 45 -8.53 -3.67 -9.08
C ILE A 45 -8.96 -3.57 -10.55
N SER A 46 -8.61 -2.49 -11.25
CA SER A 46 -8.95 -2.31 -12.66
C SER A 46 -8.34 -3.40 -13.53
N ILE A 47 -7.07 -3.77 -13.29
CA ILE A 47 -6.39 -4.88 -13.97
C ILE A 47 -7.06 -6.22 -13.62
N LEU A 48 -7.44 -6.44 -12.36
CA LEU A 48 -8.11 -7.66 -11.94
C LEU A 48 -9.49 -7.82 -12.62
N LEU A 49 -10.22 -6.73 -12.85
CA LEU A 49 -11.55 -6.76 -13.47
C LEU A 49 -11.51 -6.87 -15.00
N PHE A 50 -10.57 -6.17 -15.65
CA PHE A 50 -10.60 -6.00 -17.12
C PHE A 50 -9.34 -6.53 -17.82
N GLY A 51 -8.26 -6.78 -17.11
CA GLY A 51 -6.99 -7.25 -17.67
C GLY A 51 -7.07 -8.67 -18.21
N VAL A 52 -6.19 -8.99 -19.15
CA VAL A 52 -6.03 -10.38 -19.66
C VAL A 52 -5.43 -11.29 -18.58
N ARG A 53 -5.60 -12.61 -18.73
CA ARG A 53 -5.19 -13.63 -17.74
C ARG A 53 -3.74 -13.49 -17.27
N HIS A 54 -2.80 -13.19 -18.18
CA HIS A 54 -1.40 -12.99 -17.80
C HIS A 54 -1.21 -11.77 -16.90
N LEU A 55 -1.79 -10.62 -17.24
CA LEU A 55 -1.72 -9.41 -16.41
C LEU A 55 -2.39 -9.61 -15.05
N PHE A 56 -3.51 -10.35 -15.02
CA PHE A 56 -4.18 -10.74 -13.77
C PHE A 56 -3.21 -11.50 -12.86
N MET A 57 -2.59 -12.57 -13.37
CA MET A 57 -1.67 -13.40 -12.58
C MET A 57 -0.45 -12.58 -12.11
N THR A 58 0.08 -11.72 -12.97
CA THR A 58 1.21 -10.84 -12.62
C THR A 58 0.84 -9.87 -11.49
N ILE A 59 -0.31 -9.19 -11.57
CA ILE A 59 -0.70 -8.24 -10.52
C ILE A 59 -1.05 -8.95 -9.20
N THR A 60 -1.65 -10.14 -9.26
CA THR A 60 -1.88 -10.97 -8.07
C THR A 60 -0.56 -11.34 -7.38
N LEU A 61 0.45 -11.76 -8.14
CA LEU A 61 1.77 -12.08 -7.58
C LEU A 61 2.42 -10.85 -6.94
N ILE A 62 2.35 -9.69 -7.59
CA ILE A 62 2.86 -8.43 -7.04
C ILE A 62 2.15 -8.08 -5.72
N ASN A 63 0.82 -8.21 -5.67
CA ASN A 63 0.05 -7.96 -4.44
C ASN A 63 0.44 -8.90 -3.29
N ILE A 64 0.70 -10.19 -3.57
CA ILE A 64 1.20 -11.16 -2.57
C ILE A 64 2.57 -10.72 -2.03
N ILE A 65 3.49 -10.29 -2.90
CA ILE A 65 4.81 -9.80 -2.49
C ILE A 65 4.68 -8.57 -1.60
N ILE A 66 3.88 -7.58 -2.00
CA ILE A 66 3.65 -6.35 -1.22
C ILE A 66 3.05 -6.69 0.15
N PHE A 67 2.07 -7.59 0.21
CA PHE A 67 1.47 -8.01 1.48
C PHE A 67 2.46 -8.75 2.37
N THR A 68 3.33 -9.58 1.80
CA THR A 68 4.40 -10.25 2.56
C THR A 68 5.40 -9.23 3.11
N MET A 69 5.78 -8.24 2.30
CA MET A 69 6.66 -7.13 2.73
C MET A 69 6.03 -6.31 3.85
N PHE A 70 4.69 -6.13 3.85
CA PHE A 70 3.98 -5.45 4.93
C PHE A 70 4.23 -6.12 6.29
N PHE A 71 4.14 -7.46 6.38
CA PHE A 71 4.44 -8.16 7.64
C PHE A 71 5.92 -8.14 7.98
N MET A 72 6.81 -8.30 7.00
CA MET A 72 8.25 -8.32 7.24
C MET A 72 8.80 -6.98 7.75
N PHE A 73 8.14 -5.87 7.39
CA PHE A 73 8.60 -4.51 7.69
C PHE A 73 7.74 -3.77 8.72
N ASP A 74 6.83 -4.48 9.39
CA ASP A 74 5.89 -3.96 10.37
C ASP A 74 5.07 -2.79 9.80
N GLY A 75 4.49 -2.96 8.61
CA GLY A 75 3.66 -1.97 7.93
C GLY A 75 4.08 -1.66 6.49
N CYS A 76 3.29 -0.81 5.82
CA CYS A 76 3.56 -0.42 4.44
C CYS A 76 4.82 0.45 4.33
N ILE A 77 5.73 0.07 3.43
CA ILE A 77 6.93 0.87 3.15
C ILE A 77 6.53 2.27 2.70
N LEU A 78 5.49 2.39 1.87
CA LEU A 78 5.09 3.66 1.28
C LEU A 78 4.64 4.65 2.37
N SER A 79 3.87 4.20 3.37
CA SER A 79 3.54 5.01 4.56
C SER A 79 4.77 5.45 5.34
N ARG A 80 5.81 4.61 5.44
CA ARG A 80 7.05 4.99 6.11
C ARG A 80 7.83 6.05 5.32
N ILE A 81 7.78 6.00 3.99
CA ILE A 81 8.37 7.03 3.13
C ILE A 81 7.54 8.32 3.24
N GLU A 82 6.21 8.26 3.20
CA GLU A 82 5.32 9.41 3.41
C GLU A 82 5.70 10.17 4.67
N HIS A 83 5.87 9.47 5.79
CA HIS A 83 6.27 10.08 7.07
C HIS A 83 7.65 10.77 7.05
N ARG A 84 8.56 10.45 6.12
CA ARG A 84 9.82 11.19 5.95
C ARG A 84 9.63 12.59 5.35
N PHE A 85 8.54 12.77 4.61
CA PHE A 85 8.20 14.02 3.90
C PHE A 85 7.00 14.75 4.52
N SER A 86 6.30 14.13 5.48
CA SER A 86 5.23 14.76 6.25
C SER A 86 5.77 15.92 7.11
N GLU A 87 4.95 16.96 7.24
CA GLU A 87 5.22 18.04 8.19
C GLU A 87 5.22 17.50 9.63
N LYS A 88 5.96 18.16 10.54
CA LYS A 88 5.99 17.75 11.95
C LYS A 88 4.58 17.82 12.54
N GLY A 89 4.08 16.68 13.00
CA GLY A 89 2.73 16.56 13.57
C GLY A 89 1.66 16.07 12.59
N ASP A 90 2.00 15.90 11.30
CA ASP A 90 1.15 15.22 10.33
C ASP A 90 1.36 13.70 10.41
N ASP A 91 0.51 13.05 11.19
CA ASP A 91 0.45 11.60 11.33
C ASP A 91 -0.58 10.95 10.40
N PHE A 92 -1.15 11.72 9.46
CA PHE A 92 -2.22 11.26 8.61
C PHE A 92 -1.73 10.18 7.64
N THR A 93 -2.52 9.13 7.45
CA THR A 93 -2.21 8.01 6.55
C THR A 93 -3.38 7.70 5.63
N VAL A 94 -3.13 6.93 4.57
CA VAL A 94 -4.16 6.55 3.59
C VAL A 94 -5.32 5.77 4.21
N ILE A 95 -5.11 5.08 5.34
CA ILE A 95 -6.18 4.34 6.03
C ILE A 95 -7.06 5.25 6.91
N ASP A 96 -6.60 6.44 7.28
CA ASP A 96 -7.31 7.32 8.23
C ASP A 96 -8.69 7.81 7.77
N PRO A 97 -8.93 8.18 6.48
CA PRO A 97 -10.27 8.48 6.01
C PRO A 97 -11.25 7.35 6.30
N PHE A 98 -10.82 6.09 6.14
CA PHE A 98 -11.67 4.93 6.38
C PHE A 98 -11.95 4.75 7.87
N LEU A 99 -10.95 4.92 8.74
CA LEU A 99 -11.12 4.88 10.20
C LEU A 99 -12.11 5.96 10.68
N ILE A 100 -12.02 7.18 10.13
CA ILE A 100 -12.95 8.27 10.45
C ILE A 100 -14.37 7.93 10.01
N LEU A 101 -14.55 7.34 8.83
CA LEU A 101 -15.87 6.95 8.33
C LEU A 101 -16.55 5.87 9.18
N VAL A 102 -15.78 5.02 9.85
CA VAL A 102 -16.30 3.97 10.75
C VAL A 102 -16.24 4.35 12.24
N ASP A 103 -15.93 5.61 12.55
CA ASP A 103 -15.82 6.16 13.91
C ASP A 103 -14.85 5.39 14.82
N VAL A 104 -13.66 5.08 14.29
CA VAL A 104 -12.60 4.36 15.00
C VAL A 104 -11.42 5.29 15.28
N GLU A 105 -10.85 5.18 16.49
CA GLU A 105 -9.68 5.96 16.89
C GLU A 105 -8.47 5.71 15.97
N ARG A 106 -7.74 6.79 15.63
CA ARG A 106 -6.57 6.76 14.74
C ARG A 106 -5.28 6.35 15.45
N THR A 107 -5.30 5.22 16.14
CA THR A 107 -4.12 4.65 16.78
C THR A 107 -3.29 3.85 15.76
N ASN A 108 -1.98 3.66 16.01
CA ASN A 108 -1.13 2.85 15.13
C ASN A 108 -1.58 1.38 15.07
N GLU A 109 -2.12 0.88 16.18
CA GLU A 109 -2.71 -0.46 16.26
C GLU A 109 -3.94 -0.58 15.35
N ASN A 110 -4.88 0.36 15.43
CA ASN A 110 -6.06 0.37 14.56
C ASN A 110 -5.67 0.53 13.09
N ARG A 111 -4.73 1.44 12.76
CA ARG A 111 -4.20 1.59 11.40
C ARG A 111 -3.65 0.28 10.85
N THR A 112 -2.93 -0.48 11.68
CA THR A 112 -2.38 -1.79 11.30
C THR A 112 -3.48 -2.83 11.09
N ILE A 113 -4.40 -2.97 12.05
CA ILE A 113 -5.50 -3.94 11.99
C ILE A 113 -6.38 -3.70 10.75
N TYR A 114 -6.79 -2.46 10.52
CA TYR A 114 -7.66 -2.13 9.38
C TYR A 114 -6.93 -2.24 8.03
N SER A 115 -5.62 -2.00 7.99
CA SER A 115 -4.81 -2.28 6.79
C SER A 115 -4.77 -3.79 6.48
N ILE A 116 -4.69 -4.64 7.51
CA ILE A 116 -4.75 -6.10 7.36
C ILE A 116 -6.13 -6.52 6.87
N TYR A 117 -7.21 -6.01 7.47
CA TYR A 117 -8.58 -6.31 7.03
C TYR A 117 -8.82 -5.90 5.57
N SER A 118 -8.38 -4.71 5.19
CA SER A 118 -8.47 -4.23 3.81
C SER A 118 -7.73 -5.17 2.84
N SER A 119 -6.53 -5.61 3.21
CA SER A 119 -5.73 -6.52 2.39
C SER A 119 -6.38 -7.91 2.26
N LEU A 120 -6.89 -8.48 3.36
CA LEU A 120 -7.59 -9.77 3.36
C LEU A 120 -8.84 -9.73 2.49
N LEU A 121 -9.64 -8.66 2.61
CA LEU A 121 -10.80 -8.44 1.75
C LEU A 121 -10.37 -8.37 0.27
N GLY A 122 -9.26 -7.69 -0.03
CA GLY A 122 -8.67 -7.63 -1.37
C GLY A 122 -8.29 -9.01 -1.93
N PHE A 123 -7.70 -9.90 -1.12
CA PHE A 123 -7.38 -11.26 -1.55
C PHE A 123 -8.62 -12.11 -1.80
N ILE A 124 -9.62 -12.03 -0.93
CA ILE A 124 -10.91 -12.73 -1.11
C ILE A 124 -11.56 -12.24 -2.41
N ALA A 125 -11.65 -10.93 -2.62
CA ALA A 125 -12.19 -10.35 -3.84
C ALA A 125 -11.41 -10.81 -5.09
N THR A 126 -10.08 -10.82 -5.02
CA THR A 126 -9.21 -11.30 -6.11
C THR A 126 -9.54 -12.76 -6.49
N TYR A 127 -9.69 -13.63 -5.50
CA TYR A 127 -10.06 -15.03 -5.74
C TYR A 127 -11.45 -15.16 -6.39
N LEU A 128 -12.44 -14.43 -5.89
CA LEU A 128 -13.80 -14.43 -6.46
C LEU A 128 -13.81 -13.93 -7.90
N ILE A 129 -13.07 -12.85 -8.19
CA ILE A 129 -12.94 -12.30 -9.54
C ILE A 129 -12.26 -13.33 -10.46
N TYR A 130 -11.19 -13.98 -10.01
CA TYR A 130 -10.52 -15.02 -10.80
C TYR A 130 -11.49 -16.16 -11.17
N TYR A 131 -12.20 -16.69 -10.17
CA TYR A 131 -13.15 -17.78 -10.34
C TYR A 131 -14.26 -17.40 -11.33
N TYR A 132 -14.85 -16.21 -11.17
CA TYR A 132 -15.89 -15.73 -12.07
C TYR A 132 -15.38 -15.56 -13.51
N ARG A 133 -14.23 -14.87 -13.69
CA ARG A 133 -13.74 -14.48 -15.01
C ARG A 133 -13.15 -15.62 -15.83
N PHE A 134 -12.39 -16.52 -15.21
CA PHE A 134 -11.57 -17.50 -15.93
C PHE A 134 -11.95 -18.95 -15.67
N VAL A 135 -12.91 -19.22 -14.78
CA VAL A 135 -13.39 -20.59 -14.51
C VAL A 135 -14.85 -20.76 -14.91
N LEU A 136 -15.71 -19.78 -14.62
CA LEU A 136 -17.13 -19.85 -14.99
C LEU A 136 -17.44 -19.35 -16.42
N THR A 137 -16.57 -18.50 -16.97
CA THR A 137 -16.82 -17.81 -18.26
C THR A 137 -15.95 -18.34 -19.40
N GLU A 138 -14.95 -19.18 -19.11
CA GLU A 138 -14.14 -19.93 -20.10
C GLU A 138 -14.60 -21.40 -20.16
#